data_AF-A0A9X1QFK7-F1
#
_entry.id   AF-A0A9X1QFK7-F1
#
_cell.length_a   1.000
_cell.length_b   1.000
_cell.length_c   1.000
_cell.angle_alpha   90.00
_cell.angle_beta   90.00
_cell.angle_gamma   90.00
#
_symmetry.space_group_name_H-M   'P 1'
#
loop_
_entity.id
_entity.type
_entity.pdbx_description
1 polymer ?
#
loop_
_entity_poly.entity_id
_entity_poly.type
_entity_poly.pdbx_seq_one_letter_code
_entity_poly.pdbx_strand_id
1 'polypeptide(L)'
;MVDKKKKAKKTSEDIRNEIKELAKKADEQAFSQLSILPDEAESEIIFDFGKLNLNIADPEKSHRLYYTVEGLLKRYLPKGPDNKALRDFVREEKNIFLNVGKKKDNKGLRHGDARQTYIDPFLEESLQLVIDWVRTGSNPLELFDAFHAANIKYGFQTVSEDQSTETNEI
;
A
#
# COMPACT_ATOMS: atom_id res chain seq x y z
N MET A 1 -10.78 -39.59 17.99
CA MET A 1 -10.86 -38.81 16.73
C MET A 1 -11.38 -37.42 17.06
N VAL A 2 -10.58 -36.37 16.87
CA VAL A 2 -10.88 -35.13 16.13
C VAL A 2 -9.56 -34.36 16.06
N ASP A 3 -8.83 -34.54 14.96
CA ASP A 3 -7.62 -33.80 14.63
C ASP A 3 -7.93 -32.33 14.35
N LYS A 4 -7.57 -31.43 15.26
CA LYS A 4 -7.58 -29.98 15.03
C LYS A 4 -6.30 -29.60 14.28
N LYS A 5 -6.36 -29.50 12.94
CA LYS A 5 -5.30 -28.87 12.13
C LYS A 5 -5.19 -27.38 12.46
N LYS A 6 -4.19 -27.01 13.28
CA LYS A 6 -3.70 -25.62 13.43
C LYS A 6 -3.18 -25.13 12.06
N LYS A 7 -3.79 -24.08 11.49
CA LYS A 7 -3.20 -23.35 10.36
C LYS A 7 -2.03 -22.52 10.88
N ALA A 8 -0.81 -22.83 10.43
CA ALA A 8 0.38 -22.06 10.71
C ALA A 8 0.25 -20.63 10.17
N LYS A 9 0.62 -19.63 10.98
CA LYS A 9 0.76 -18.24 10.52
C LYS A 9 1.99 -18.18 9.62
N LYS A 10 1.81 -17.85 8.33
CA LYS A 10 2.91 -17.62 7.39
C LYS A 10 3.74 -16.41 7.84
N THR A 11 5.05 -16.54 7.73
CA THR A 11 6.04 -15.53 8.10
C THR A 11 6.09 -14.43 7.02
N SER A 12 6.58 -13.24 7.34
CA SER A 12 6.73 -12.12 6.39
C SER A 12 7.56 -12.50 5.16
N GLU A 13 8.60 -13.33 5.34
CA GLU A 13 9.44 -13.85 4.25
C GLU A 13 8.76 -14.92 3.39
N ASP A 14 7.87 -15.73 3.95
CA ASP A 14 7.08 -16.68 3.16
C ASP A 14 6.15 -15.94 2.20
N ILE A 15 5.56 -14.84 2.68
CA ILE A 15 4.73 -13.96 1.87
C ILE A 15 5.58 -13.23 0.83
N ARG A 16 6.77 -12.75 1.21
CA ARG A 16 7.69 -12.06 0.30
C ARG A 16 8.19 -12.96 -0.83
N ASN A 17 8.54 -14.20 -0.52
CA ASN A 17 8.98 -15.19 -1.51
C ASN A 17 7.82 -15.63 -2.44
N GLU A 18 6.61 -15.77 -1.89
CA GLU A 18 5.40 -16.06 -2.68
C GLU A 18 5.07 -14.89 -3.62
N ILE A 19 5.20 -13.64 -3.16
CA ILE A 19 5.02 -12.46 -4.00
C ILE A 19 6.13 -12.37 -5.06
N LYS A 20 7.39 -12.69 -4.73
CA LYS A 20 8.53 -12.67 -5.67
C LYS A 20 8.37 -13.65 -6.83
N GLU A 21 7.83 -14.84 -6.56
CA GLU A 21 7.57 -15.85 -7.60
C GLU A 21 6.34 -15.51 -8.45
N LEU A 22 5.34 -14.82 -7.89
CA LEU A 22 4.20 -14.29 -8.65
C LEU A 22 4.59 -13.07 -9.50
N ALA A 23 5.49 -12.23 -8.98
CA ALA A 23 6.06 -11.05 -9.63
C ALA A 23 6.84 -11.38 -10.89
N LYS A 24 7.74 -12.38 -10.83
CA LYS A 24 8.52 -12.85 -12.00
C LYS A 24 7.65 -13.32 -13.18
N LYS A 25 6.45 -13.84 -12.89
CA LYS A 25 5.49 -14.28 -13.91
C LYS A 25 4.67 -13.14 -14.51
N ALA A 26 4.63 -11.98 -13.86
CA ALA A 26 3.86 -10.81 -14.28
C ALA A 26 4.67 -9.82 -15.13
N ASP A 27 6.00 -9.84 -15.03
CA ASP A 27 6.91 -8.94 -15.76
C ASP A 27 6.92 -9.18 -17.29
N GLU A 28 6.32 -10.28 -17.78
CA GLU A 28 6.24 -10.58 -19.21
C GLU A 28 5.10 -9.84 -19.96
N GLN A 29 4.23 -9.06 -19.28
CA GLN A 29 3.02 -8.50 -19.91
C GLN A 29 2.72 -7.01 -19.70
N ALA A 30 3.63 -6.17 -19.18
CA ALA A 30 3.30 -4.78 -18.89
C ALA A 30 4.33 -3.76 -19.41
N PHE A 31 4.45 -3.65 -20.74
CA PHE A 31 5.08 -2.48 -21.35
C PHE A 31 4.26 -2.00 -22.55
N SER A 32 3.24 -1.18 -22.30
CA SER A 32 2.62 -0.32 -23.32
C SER A 32 1.68 0.71 -22.69
N GLN A 33 1.90 1.98 -23.09
CA GLN A 33 1.04 3.16 -22.94
C GLN A 33 1.11 3.96 -21.63
N LEU A 34 2.07 4.88 -21.61
CA LEU A 34 1.98 6.16 -20.90
C LEU A 34 1.70 7.27 -21.93
N SER A 35 0.52 7.88 -21.87
CA SER A 35 0.24 9.22 -22.43
C SER A 35 -0.96 9.80 -21.70
N ILE A 36 -0.88 11.11 -21.44
CA ILE A 36 -1.82 11.99 -20.73
C ILE A 36 -1.46 12.19 -19.25
N LEU A 37 -0.59 13.17 -19.01
CA LEU A 37 -0.70 14.14 -17.91
C LEU A 37 -0.63 15.52 -18.57
N PRO A 38 -1.48 16.49 -18.20
CA PRO A 38 -1.32 17.86 -18.68
C PRO A 38 -0.20 18.56 -17.90
N ASP A 39 0.69 19.22 -18.65
CA ASP A 39 1.61 20.24 -18.17
C ASP A 39 0.84 21.54 -18.02
N GLU A 40 0.77 22.09 -16.81
CA GLU A 40 0.71 23.54 -16.60
C GLU A 40 1.56 23.89 -15.38
N ALA A 41 2.60 24.67 -15.63
CA ALA A 41 3.38 25.39 -14.63
C ALA A 41 3.00 26.86 -14.72
N GLU A 42 2.66 27.49 -13.60
CA GLU A 42 2.97 28.89 -13.34
C GLU A 42 2.93 29.14 -11.83
N SER A 43 3.99 29.77 -11.32
CA SER A 43 4.24 30.06 -9.91
C SER A 43 3.95 31.52 -9.58
N GLU A 44 3.21 31.80 -8.52
CA GLU A 44 3.30 33.04 -7.76
C GLU A 44 3.30 32.70 -6.25
N ILE A 45 4.39 33.09 -5.56
CA ILE A 45 4.57 32.92 -4.12
C ILE A 45 4.15 34.23 -3.44
N ILE A 46 3.08 34.19 -2.64
CA ILE A 46 2.68 35.24 -1.69
C ILE A 46 2.42 34.55 -0.33
N PHE A 47 3.06 35.02 0.74
CA PHE A 47 2.98 34.53 2.12
C PHE A 47 2.44 35.69 2.99
N ASP A 48 1.64 35.61 4.06
CA ASP A 48 1.05 34.55 4.89
C ASP A 48 0.02 35.22 5.83
N PHE A 49 -1.15 34.60 5.99
CA PHE A 49 -2.04 34.78 7.13
C PHE A 49 -2.23 33.43 7.83
N GLY A 50 -1.46 33.22 8.90
CA GLY A 50 -1.81 32.40 10.06
C GLY A 50 -2.19 30.97 9.74
N LYS A 51 -1.27 29.99 9.71
CA LYS A 51 -0.59 29.42 10.90
C LYS A 51 -1.50 29.07 12.08
N LEU A 52 -2.81 29.11 11.88
CA LEU A 52 -3.74 28.25 12.58
C LEU A 52 -3.81 26.97 11.73
N ASN A 53 -3.10 25.93 12.19
CA ASN A 53 -3.26 24.54 11.74
C ASN A 53 -4.68 24.07 12.06
N LEU A 54 -5.69 24.68 11.44
CA LEU A 54 -7.00 24.08 11.32
C LEU A 54 -6.86 23.16 10.12
N ASN A 55 -6.64 21.88 10.40
CA ASN A 55 -7.01 20.77 9.52
C ASN A 55 -8.50 20.92 9.21
N ILE A 56 -8.88 21.88 8.37
CA ILE A 56 -10.21 21.96 7.81
C ILE A 56 -10.29 20.72 6.94
N ALA A 57 -10.99 19.70 7.44
CA ALA A 57 -11.25 18.51 6.67
C ALA A 57 -11.86 18.96 5.33
N ASP A 58 -11.14 18.72 4.24
CA ASP A 58 -11.63 18.93 2.88
C ASP A 58 -12.12 17.58 2.36
N PRO A 59 -13.43 17.29 2.46
CA PRO A 59 -13.95 15.98 2.09
C PRO A 59 -13.83 15.76 0.58
N GLU A 60 -13.87 16.82 -0.22
CA GLU A 60 -13.78 16.75 -1.67
C GLU A 60 -12.36 16.41 -2.11
N LYS A 61 -11.35 17.10 -1.56
CA LYS A 61 -9.94 16.77 -1.79
C LYS A 61 -9.62 15.34 -1.32
N SER A 62 -10.07 14.97 -0.11
CA SER A 62 -9.86 13.61 0.42
C SER A 62 -10.47 12.54 -0.48
N HIS A 63 -11.73 12.74 -0.89
CA HIS A 63 -12.43 11.84 -1.80
C HIS A 63 -11.70 11.73 -3.15
N ARG A 64 -11.33 12.86 -3.76
CA ARG A 64 -10.61 12.89 -5.04
C ARG A 64 -9.28 12.13 -4.95
N LEU A 65 -8.48 12.38 -3.93
CA LEU A 65 -7.20 11.71 -3.74
C LEU A 65 -7.38 10.20 -3.57
N TYR A 66 -8.31 9.78 -2.71
CA TYR A 66 -8.58 8.36 -2.45
C TYR A 66 -8.97 7.62 -3.74
N TYR A 67 -9.93 8.15 -4.51
CA TYR A 67 -10.38 7.49 -5.73
C TYR A 67 -9.37 7.61 -6.89
N THR A 68 -8.47 8.59 -6.85
CA THR A 68 -7.33 8.65 -7.78
C THR A 68 -6.38 7.48 -7.52
N VAL A 69 -6.02 7.25 -6.25
CA VAL A 69 -5.22 6.07 -5.84
C VAL A 69 -5.91 4.77 -6.27
N GLU A 70 -7.19 4.58 -5.92
CA GLU A 70 -7.94 3.39 -6.32
C GLU A 70 -8.02 3.21 -7.85
N GLY A 71 -8.21 4.31 -8.59
CA GLY A 71 -8.25 4.32 -10.04
C GLY A 71 -6.93 3.85 -10.65
N LEU A 72 -5.81 4.38 -10.17
CA LEU A 72 -4.46 3.98 -10.60
C LEU A 72 -4.21 2.50 -10.29
N LEU A 73 -4.47 2.05 -9.07
CA LEU A 73 -4.31 0.64 -8.70
C LEU A 73 -5.18 -0.29 -9.55
N LYS A 74 -6.43 0.07 -9.81
CA LYS A 74 -7.34 -0.72 -10.65
C LYS A 74 -6.88 -0.79 -12.10
N ARG A 75 -6.21 0.26 -12.59
CA ARG A 75 -5.73 0.35 -13.97
C ARG A 75 -4.43 -0.43 -14.18
N TYR A 76 -3.47 -0.26 -13.27
CA TYR A 76 -2.09 -0.74 -13.45
C TYR A 76 -1.78 -2.06 -12.75
N LEU A 77 -2.52 -2.44 -11.69
CA LEU A 77 -2.29 -3.76 -11.09
C LEU A 77 -2.73 -4.87 -12.05
N PRO A 78 -1.98 -5.98 -12.11
CA PRO A 78 -2.28 -7.07 -13.03
C PRO A 78 -3.65 -7.67 -12.72
N LYS A 79 -4.45 -7.84 -13.78
CA LYS A 79 -5.83 -8.34 -13.71
C LYS A 79 -5.87 -9.87 -13.74
N GLY A 80 -7.06 -10.44 -13.60
CA GLY A 80 -7.28 -11.88 -13.64
C GLY A 80 -7.40 -12.55 -12.25
N PRO A 81 -7.87 -13.80 -12.22
CA PRO A 81 -8.08 -14.57 -10.98
C PRO A 81 -6.75 -14.91 -10.30
N ASP A 82 -5.72 -15.25 -11.07
CA ASP A 82 -4.41 -15.68 -10.53
C ASP A 82 -3.70 -14.54 -9.81
N ASN A 83 -3.84 -13.31 -10.33
CA ASN A 83 -3.27 -12.10 -9.73
C ASN A 83 -4.13 -11.53 -8.60
N LYS A 84 -5.25 -12.17 -8.24
CA LYS A 84 -6.15 -11.64 -7.19
C LYS A 84 -5.46 -11.56 -5.83
N ALA A 85 -4.72 -12.59 -5.46
CA ALA A 85 -4.00 -12.62 -4.18
C ALA A 85 -2.99 -11.46 -4.08
N LEU A 86 -2.21 -11.24 -5.14
CA LEU A 86 -1.26 -10.13 -5.24
C LEU A 86 -1.93 -8.77 -5.04
N ARG A 87 -3.04 -8.52 -5.74
CA ARG A 87 -3.81 -7.28 -5.57
C ARG A 87 -4.35 -7.13 -4.16
N ASP A 88 -4.79 -8.23 -3.55
CA ASP A 88 -5.34 -8.23 -2.20
C ASP A 88 -4.24 -7.90 -1.16
N PHE A 89 -3.00 -8.36 -1.35
CA PHE A 89 -1.86 -8.00 -0.50
C PHE A 89 -1.49 -6.51 -0.61
N VAL A 90 -1.32 -6.00 -1.84
CA VAL A 90 -1.02 -4.56 -2.07
C VAL A 90 -2.12 -3.69 -1.46
N ARG A 91 -3.39 -4.06 -1.67
CA ARG A 91 -4.53 -3.34 -1.08
C ARG A 91 -4.57 -3.44 0.43
N GLU A 92 -4.13 -4.54 1.02
CA GLU A 92 -4.08 -4.68 2.47
C GLU A 92 -3.07 -3.70 3.06
N GLU A 93 -1.82 -3.68 2.58
CA GLU A 93 -0.79 -2.75 3.08
C GLU A 93 -1.19 -1.29 2.87
N LYS A 94 -1.71 -0.95 1.68
CA LYS A 94 -2.28 0.38 1.42
C LYS A 94 -3.38 0.73 2.41
N ASN A 95 -4.28 -0.21 2.71
CA ASN A 95 -5.36 0.07 3.64
C ASN A 95 -4.92 0.15 5.11
N ILE A 96 -3.88 -0.60 5.51
CA ILE A 96 -3.27 -0.46 6.83
C ILE A 96 -2.71 0.94 6.97
N PHE A 97 -1.99 1.42 5.95
CA PHE A 97 -1.45 2.76 5.89
C PHE A 97 -2.54 3.83 6.02
N LEU A 98 -3.55 3.77 5.15
CA LEU A 98 -4.65 4.74 5.17
C LEU A 98 -5.54 4.62 6.41
N ASN A 99 -5.59 3.50 7.12
CA ASN A 99 -6.34 3.39 8.38
C ASN A 99 -5.46 3.54 9.62
N VAL A 100 -4.29 4.18 9.49
CA VAL A 100 -3.41 4.50 10.63
C VAL A 100 -3.07 3.24 11.43
N GLY A 101 -2.75 2.16 10.72
CA GLY A 101 -2.32 0.87 11.27
C GLY A 101 -3.43 -0.12 11.62
N LYS A 102 -4.72 0.20 11.42
CA LYS A 102 -5.79 -0.77 11.66
C LYS A 102 -5.74 -1.93 10.66
N LYS A 103 -5.42 -3.12 11.16
CA LYS A 103 -5.47 -4.39 10.43
C LYS A 103 -6.86 -5.01 10.49
N LYS A 104 -7.17 -5.92 9.56
CA LYS A 104 -8.37 -6.75 9.66
C LYS A 104 -8.29 -7.67 10.88
N ASP A 105 -9.42 -7.86 11.55
CA ASP A 105 -9.60 -8.81 12.62
C ASP A 105 -9.69 -10.26 12.11
N ASN A 106 -9.87 -11.21 13.02
CA ASN A 106 -10.02 -12.64 12.71
C ASN A 106 -11.29 -12.95 11.87
N LYS A 107 -12.21 -12.01 11.75
CA LYS A 107 -13.43 -12.10 10.92
C LYS A 107 -13.26 -11.38 9.57
N GLY A 108 -12.09 -10.80 9.30
CA GLY A 108 -11.79 -10.06 8.07
C GLY A 108 -12.29 -8.61 8.07
N LEU A 109 -12.75 -8.08 9.21
CA LEU A 109 -13.28 -6.73 9.35
C LEU A 109 -12.23 -5.78 9.94
N ARG A 110 -12.11 -4.56 9.41
CA ARG A 110 -11.11 -3.57 9.86
C ARG A 110 -11.62 -2.60 10.93
N HIS A 111 -12.94 -2.42 11.04
CA HIS A 111 -13.56 -1.42 11.92
C HIS A 111 -13.01 0.01 11.66
N GLY A 112 -12.79 0.32 10.38
CA GLY A 112 -12.26 1.59 9.90
C GLY A 112 -12.51 1.75 8.40
N ASP A 113 -12.66 3.00 7.96
CA ASP A 113 -12.85 3.36 6.56
C ASP A 113 -11.65 4.17 6.06
N ALA A 114 -10.94 3.63 5.07
CA ALA A 114 -9.77 4.27 4.47
C ALA A 114 -10.11 5.60 3.76
N ARG A 115 -11.39 5.80 3.39
CA ARG A 115 -11.87 7.03 2.74
C ARG A 115 -11.93 8.22 3.70
N GLN A 116 -11.94 7.97 5.00
CA GLN A 116 -12.04 8.99 6.04
C GLN A 116 -10.68 9.31 6.69
N THR A 117 -9.58 8.93 6.04
CA THR A 117 -8.24 9.19 6.56
C THR A 117 -7.84 10.66 6.42
N TYR A 118 -6.75 11.03 7.09
CA TYR A 118 -6.18 12.36 6.98
C TYR A 118 -5.56 12.57 5.60
N ILE A 119 -5.81 13.75 5.03
CA ILE A 119 -5.19 14.16 3.77
C ILE A 119 -3.68 14.15 3.94
N ASP A 120 -3.21 14.86 4.96
CA ASP A 120 -1.80 14.92 5.34
C ASP A 120 -1.56 14.11 6.61
N PRO A 121 -0.56 13.21 6.65
CA PRO A 121 0.34 12.86 5.54
C PRO A 121 -0.19 11.73 4.63
N PHE A 122 -1.29 11.05 4.99
CA PHE A 122 -1.55 9.70 4.47
C PHE A 122 -2.06 9.63 3.03
N LEU A 123 -3.03 10.46 2.63
CA LEU A 123 -3.55 10.40 1.25
C LEU A 123 -2.55 10.94 0.24
N GLU A 124 -1.87 12.03 0.58
CA GLU A 124 -0.86 12.63 -0.29
C GLU A 124 0.33 11.68 -0.49
N GLU A 125 0.86 11.09 0.58
CA GLU A 125 1.95 10.11 0.49
C GLU A 125 1.49 8.84 -0.25
N SER A 126 0.27 8.35 0.01
CA SER A 126 -0.25 7.20 -0.73
C SER A 126 -0.39 7.47 -2.23
N LEU A 127 -0.77 8.68 -2.63
CA LEU A 127 -0.82 9.04 -4.04
C LEU A 127 0.58 9.10 -4.63
N GLN A 128 1.53 9.71 -3.92
CA GLN A 128 2.91 9.83 -4.37
C GLN A 128 3.55 8.44 -4.58
N LEU A 129 3.41 7.51 -3.63
CA LEU A 129 3.91 6.14 -3.74
C LEU A 129 3.37 5.42 -4.98
N VAL A 130 2.08 5.59 -5.29
CA VAL A 130 1.47 4.96 -6.47
C VAL A 130 1.90 5.63 -7.77
N ILE A 131 2.05 6.97 -7.78
CA ILE A 131 2.57 7.69 -8.96
C ILE A 131 3.99 7.24 -9.27
N ASP A 132 4.85 7.17 -8.25
CA ASP A 132 6.26 6.77 -8.43
C ASP A 132 6.35 5.36 -8.96
N TRP A 133 5.59 4.43 -8.39
CA TRP A 133 5.49 3.05 -8.87
C TRP A 133 5.00 2.94 -10.33
N VAL A 134 3.98 3.71 -10.72
CA VAL A 134 3.48 3.74 -12.10
C VAL A 134 4.54 4.32 -13.06
N ARG A 135 5.25 5.38 -12.65
CA ARG A 135 6.26 6.05 -13.48
C ARG A 135 7.48 5.18 -13.75
N THR A 136 7.91 4.41 -12.77
CA THR A 136 9.07 3.52 -12.91
C THR A 136 8.73 2.24 -13.68
N GLY A 137 7.45 1.96 -13.94
CA GLY A 137 7.01 0.69 -14.52
C GLY A 137 7.31 -0.50 -13.59
N SER A 138 7.41 -0.22 -12.28
CA SER A 138 7.90 -1.15 -11.28
C SER A 138 6.94 -2.32 -11.05
N ASN A 139 7.47 -3.42 -10.55
CA ASN A 139 6.68 -4.59 -10.21
C ASN A 139 5.67 -4.28 -9.08
N PRO A 140 4.45 -4.85 -9.06
CA PRO A 140 3.52 -4.73 -7.93
C PRO A 140 4.10 -5.07 -6.54
N LEU A 141 5.14 -5.93 -6.48
CA LEU A 141 5.89 -6.20 -5.26
C LEU A 141 6.58 -4.95 -4.72
N GLU A 142 7.14 -4.10 -5.57
CA GLU A 142 7.80 -2.88 -5.13
C GLU A 142 6.80 -1.90 -4.53
N LEU A 143 5.58 -1.84 -5.07
CA LEU A 143 4.51 -1.06 -4.48
C LEU A 143 4.10 -1.60 -3.11
N PHE A 144 4.03 -2.93 -2.96
CA PHE A 144 3.80 -3.58 -1.67
C PHE A 144 4.90 -3.19 -0.67
N ASP A 145 6.17 -3.36 -1.05
CA ASP A 145 7.34 -3.03 -0.22
C ASP A 145 7.35 -1.53 0.15
N ALA A 146 6.93 -0.65 -0.76
CA ALA A 146 6.82 0.78 -0.52
C ALA A 146 5.75 1.11 0.55
N PHE A 147 4.55 0.53 0.44
CA PHE A 147 3.52 0.70 1.49
C PHE A 147 3.92 0.05 2.82
N HIS A 148 4.60 -1.10 2.77
CA HIS A 148 5.11 -1.77 3.96
C HIS A 148 6.17 -0.92 4.67
N ALA A 149 7.13 -0.36 3.92
CA ALA A 149 8.13 0.56 4.44
C ALA A 149 7.48 1.83 5.04
N ALA A 150 6.44 2.37 4.39
CA ALA A 150 5.66 3.47 4.96
C ALA A 150 4.96 3.05 6.27
N ASN A 151 4.34 1.88 6.32
CA ASN A 151 3.73 1.35 7.55
C ASN A 151 4.75 1.19 8.69
N ILE A 152 5.98 0.77 8.39
CA ILE A 152 7.07 0.71 9.38
C ILE A 152 7.50 2.11 9.81
N LYS A 153 7.71 3.04 8.86
CA LYS A 153 8.08 4.44 9.12
C LYS A 153 7.11 5.13 10.08
N TYR A 154 5.81 4.87 9.95
CA TYR A 154 4.77 5.43 10.82
C TYR A 154 4.48 4.57 12.08
N GLY A 155 5.20 3.47 12.30
CA GLY A 155 5.05 2.61 13.47
C GLY A 155 3.81 1.72 13.46
N PHE A 156 3.13 1.58 12.33
CA PHE A 156 1.95 0.73 12.17
C PHE A 156 2.29 -0.76 12.08
N GLN A 157 3.54 -1.05 11.71
CA GLN A 157 4.10 -2.39 11.65
C GLN A 157 5.52 -2.35 12.21
N THR A 158 5.91 -3.43 12.88
CA THR A 158 7.30 -3.65 13.30
C THR A 158 8.04 -4.41 12.21
N VAL A 159 9.32 -4.11 12.01
CA VAL A 159 10.21 -5.00 11.26
C VAL A 159 10.23 -6.32 12.05
N SER A 160 9.78 -7.41 11.45
CA SER A 160 10.05 -8.72 12.03
C SER A 160 11.55 -8.92 11.96
N GLU A 161 12.24 -8.80 13.09
CA GLU A 161 13.57 -9.40 13.23
C GLU A 161 13.40 -10.89 12.96
N ASP A 162 14.03 -11.37 11.89
CA ASP A 162 14.07 -12.78 11.57
C ASP A 162 14.52 -13.55 12.81
N GLN A 163 13.84 -14.68 13.03
CA GLN A 163 14.23 -15.66 14.03
C GLN A 163 15.70 -16.02 13.77
N SER A 164 16.61 -15.49 14.58
CA SER A 164 17.93 -16.09 14.75
C SER A 164 17.66 -17.47 15.35
N THR A 165 17.78 -18.44 14.45
CA THR A 165 17.82 -19.87 14.69
C THR A 165 18.34 -20.21 16.08
N GLU A 166 17.53 -20.95 16.81
CA GLU A 166 17.99 -21.94 17.79
C GLU A 166 19.14 -22.74 17.17
N THR A 167 20.38 -22.40 17.48
CA THR A 167 21.50 -23.35 17.39
C THR A 167 21.52 -24.09 18.72
N ASN A 168 20.91 -25.28 18.71
CA ASN A 168 21.28 -26.36 19.61
C ASN A 168 22.76 -26.70 19.41
N GLU A 169 23.54 -26.60 20.48
CA GLU A 169 24.85 -27.21 20.74
C GLU A 169 25.14 -26.84 22.22
N ILE A 170 25.29 -27.71 23.22
CA ILE A 170 25.64 -29.13 23.38
C ILE A 170 24.87 -29.67 24.61
#